data_AF-A0A1Q3CRE2-F1
#
_entry.id   AF-A0A1Q3CRE2-F1
#
_cell.length_a   1.000
_cell.length_b   1.000
_cell.length_c   1.000
_cell.angle_alpha   90.00
_cell.angle_beta   90.00
_cell.angle_gamma   90.00
#
_symmetry.space_group_name_H-M   'P 1'
#
loop_
_entity.id
_entity.type
_entity.pdbx_description
1 polymer ?
#
loop_
_entity_poly.entity_id
_entity_poly.type
_entity_poly.pdbx_seq_one_letter_code
_entity_poly.pdbx_strand_id
1 'polypeptide(L)'
;MRFTLKGNEVILQGSSILVSKVVSNFQMKRVTKKKKEGILLQLKDYPTLTPEKLLLYPQIQQNLEKYKKVLALSTDLPPPRVNDHRIPSRPGQEPVSVKPYRYPHFQKANIEKQVFEMLKSGVIWLSNIP
;
A
#
# COMPACT_ATOMS: atom_id res chain seq x y z
N MET A 1 29.41 19.85 1.99
CA MET A 1 30.13 18.61 1.62
C MET A 1 30.76 18.82 0.24
N ARG A 2 31.99 18.35 -0.04
CA ARG A 2 32.66 18.51 -1.36
C ARG A 2 32.90 17.15 -2.02
N PHE A 3 32.69 17.02 -3.32
CA PHE A 3 32.97 15.81 -4.10
C PHE A 3 33.16 16.12 -5.59
N THR A 4 33.81 15.23 -6.33
CA THR A 4 34.10 15.40 -7.76
C THR A 4 33.07 14.71 -8.65
N LEU A 5 32.53 15.42 -9.64
CA LEU A 5 31.61 14.88 -10.65
C LEU A 5 32.13 15.23 -12.06
N LYS A 6 32.39 14.22 -12.91
CA LYS A 6 32.93 14.38 -14.28
C LYS A 6 34.20 15.24 -14.35
N GLY A 7 35.11 15.05 -13.41
CA GLY A 7 36.39 15.79 -13.36
C GLY A 7 36.30 17.21 -12.81
N ASN A 8 35.11 17.70 -12.48
CA ASN A 8 34.91 19.01 -11.87
C ASN A 8 34.60 18.85 -10.38
N GLU A 9 35.22 19.70 -9.55
CA GLU A 9 34.96 19.73 -8.11
C GLU A 9 33.62 20.44 -7.83
N VAL A 10 32.71 19.75 -7.14
CA VAL A 10 31.35 20.24 -6.84
C VAL A 10 31.18 20.32 -5.33
N ILE A 11 30.62 21.44 -4.87
CA ILE A 11 30.33 21.69 -3.46
C ILE A 11 28.83 21.59 -3.24
N LEU A 12 28.41 20.64 -2.40
CA LEU A 12 27.05 20.52 -1.90
C LEU A 12 26.87 21.56 -0.78
N GLN A 13 26.24 22.67 -1.13
CA GLN A 13 25.81 23.74 -0.22
C GLN A 13 24.31 23.57 0.04
N GLY A 14 23.92 23.54 1.32
CA GLY A 14 22.50 23.56 1.69
C GLY A 14 21.87 24.87 1.25
N SER A 15 20.74 24.82 0.54
CA SER A 15 19.97 26.03 0.27
C SER A 15 19.30 26.47 1.57
N SER A 16 19.58 27.69 2.02
CA SER A 16 18.67 28.36 2.95
C SER A 16 17.30 28.38 2.28
N ILE A 17 16.27 27.85 2.95
CA ILE A 17 14.91 27.80 2.44
C ILE A 17 14.53 29.24 2.08
N LEU A 18 14.53 29.56 0.78
CA LEU A 18 13.95 30.80 0.31
C LEU A 18 12.47 30.68 0.62
N VAL A 19 11.98 31.49 1.56
CA VAL A 19 10.54 31.63 1.79
C VAL A 19 9.92 31.97 0.45
N SER A 20 9.21 31.01 -0.15
CA SER A 20 8.61 31.17 -1.47
C SER A 20 7.60 32.31 -1.40
N LYS A 21 7.91 33.43 -2.06
CA LYS A 21 7.04 34.60 -2.11
C LYS A 21 6.22 34.54 -3.40
N VAL A 22 4.90 34.54 -3.26
CA VAL A 22 3.99 34.73 -4.39
C VAL A 22 4.19 36.16 -4.91
N VAL A 23 4.49 36.30 -6.20
CA VAL A 23 4.76 37.59 -6.85
C VAL A 23 3.87 37.77 -8.07
N SER A 24 3.50 39.01 -8.36
CA SER A 24 2.69 39.33 -9.55
C SER A 24 3.53 39.33 -10.84
N ASN A 25 2.86 39.25 -12.00
CA ASN A 25 3.52 39.28 -13.31
C ASN A 25 4.41 40.53 -13.51
N PHE A 26 4.01 41.68 -12.95
CA PHE A 26 4.81 42.91 -13.03
C PHE A 26 6.12 42.81 -12.23
N GLN A 27 6.07 42.19 -11.05
CA GLN A 27 7.25 41.95 -10.23
C GLN A 27 8.16 40.91 -10.88
N MET A 28 7.58 39.84 -11.44
CA MET A 28 8.33 38.80 -12.16
C MET A 28 9.07 39.34 -13.39
N LYS A 29 8.43 40.23 -14.16
CA LYS A 29 9.06 40.95 -15.29
C LYS A 29 10.26 41.80 -14.86
N ARG A 30 10.24 42.40 -13.66
CA ARG A 30 11.37 43.18 -13.14
C ARG A 30 12.53 42.29 -12.70
N VAL A 31 12.24 41.14 -12.10
CA VAL A 31 13.25 40.18 -11.63
C VAL A 31 13.94 39.50 -12.83
N THR A 32 13.18 39.04 -13.82
CA THR A 32 13.71 38.43 -15.06
C THR A 32 14.50 39.41 -15.94
N LYS A 33 14.21 40.71 -15.88
CA LYS A 33 15.05 41.74 -16.54
C LYS A 33 16.43 41.91 -15.87
N LYS A 34 16.53 41.71 -14.55
CA LYS A 34 17.78 41.86 -13.79
C LYS A 34 18.65 40.61 -13.83
N LYS A 35 18.03 39.42 -13.75
CA LYS A 35 18.71 38.12 -13.87
C LYS A 35 18.13 37.39 -15.07
N LYS A 36 18.94 37.18 -16.11
CA LYS A 36 18.54 36.59 -17.41
C LYS A 36 18.32 35.06 -17.36
N GLU A 37 18.11 34.51 -16.17
CA GLU A 37 18.00 33.07 -15.94
C GLU A 37 16.81 32.79 -15.03
N GLY A 38 16.02 31.76 -15.38
CA GLY A 38 14.84 31.36 -14.63
C GLY A 38 14.24 30.06 -15.16
N ILE A 39 13.46 29.37 -14.32
CA ILE A 39 12.76 28.14 -14.66
C ILE A 39 11.25 28.40 -14.49
N LEU A 40 10.45 27.97 -15.47
CA LEU A 40 8.99 28.04 -15.41
C LEU A 40 8.46 26.67 -14.96
N LEU A 41 7.83 26.62 -13.78
CA LEU A 41 7.18 25.43 -13.25
C LEU A 41 5.67 25.59 -13.40
N GLN A 42 5.04 24.73 -14.20
CA GLN A 42 3.59 24.65 -14.29
C GLN A 42 3.09 23.45 -13.48
N LEU A 43 2.40 23.72 -12.38
CA LEU A 43 1.68 22.70 -11.62
C LEU A 43 0.34 22.45 -12.33
N LYS A 44 0.05 21.19 -12.63
CA LYS A 44 -1.25 20.75 -13.14
C LYS A 44 -1.86 19.84 -12.11
N ASP A 45 -3.07 20.15 -11.68
CA ASP A 45 -3.89 19.19 -10.95
C ASP A 45 -4.36 18.15 -11.96
N TYR A 46 -3.93 16.91 -11.75
CA TYR A 46 -4.53 15.78 -12.42
C TYR A 46 -5.77 15.41 -11.60
N PRO A 47 -6.99 15.50 -12.15
CA PRO A 47 -8.14 14.96 -11.46
C PRO A 47 -7.85 13.49 -11.17
N THR A 48 -8.18 13.06 -9.94
CA THR A 48 -8.12 11.68 -9.49
C THR A 48 -8.51 10.75 -10.64
N LEU A 49 -7.59 9.87 -11.03
CA LEU A 49 -7.74 8.94 -12.13
C LEU A 49 -9.14 8.31 -12.10
N THR A 50 -10.02 8.74 -13.00
CA THR A 50 -11.14 7.94 -13.43
C THR A 50 -10.56 6.65 -14.00
N PRO A 51 -11.09 5.47 -13.65
CA PRO A 51 -10.51 4.17 -14.01
C PRO A 51 -10.65 3.81 -15.51
N GLU A 52 -10.77 4.80 -16.40
CA GLU A 52 -11.11 4.55 -17.80
C GLU A 52 -9.95 4.67 -18.78
N LYS A 53 -8.72 5.01 -18.34
CA LYS A 53 -7.56 4.98 -19.23
C LYS A 53 -6.23 5.00 -18.47
N LEU A 54 -6.05 4.03 -17.57
CA LEU A 54 -4.69 3.49 -17.47
C LEU A 54 -4.47 2.82 -18.82
N LEU A 55 -3.61 3.40 -19.66
CA LEU A 55 -2.97 2.68 -20.76
C LEU A 55 -2.18 1.55 -20.09
N LEU A 56 -2.90 0.51 -19.68
CA LEU A 56 -2.33 -0.67 -19.09
C LEU A 56 -1.51 -1.25 -20.22
N TYR A 57 -0.19 -1.17 -20.10
CA TYR A 57 0.73 -1.76 -21.08
C TYR A 57 0.17 -3.14 -21.44
N PRO A 58 0.08 -3.51 -22.73
CA PRO A 58 -0.60 -4.74 -23.15
C PRO A 58 -0.14 -5.97 -22.36
N GLN A 59 1.13 -5.99 -21.98
CA GLN A 59 1.76 -7.00 -21.14
C GLN A 59 1.12 -7.12 -19.74
N ILE A 60 0.78 -5.99 -19.10
CA ILE A 60 0.12 -5.97 -17.79
C ILE A 60 -1.33 -6.46 -17.93
N GLN A 61 -2.05 -6.02 -18.97
CA GLN A 61 -3.42 -6.48 -19.24
C GLN A 61 -3.46 -8.00 -19.45
N GLN A 62 -2.55 -8.51 -20.27
CA GLN A 62 -2.38 -9.95 -20.50
C GLN A 62 -2.08 -10.70 -19.20
N ASN A 63 -1.23 -10.17 -18.33
CA ASN A 63 -0.93 -10.80 -17.05
C ASN A 63 -2.12 -10.78 -16.09
N LEU A 64 -2.87 -9.67 -16.02
CA LEU A 64 -4.07 -9.58 -15.19
C LEU A 64 -5.15 -10.57 -15.66
N GLU A 65 -5.33 -10.72 -16.97
CA GLU A 65 -6.25 -11.72 -17.54
C GLU A 65 -5.77 -13.14 -17.27
N LYS A 66 -4.49 -13.42 -17.54
CA LYS A 66 -3.86 -14.74 -17.32
C LYS A 66 -3.98 -15.21 -15.86
N TYR A 67 -3.77 -14.31 -14.91
CA TYR A 67 -3.81 -14.62 -13.47
C TYR A 67 -5.09 -14.17 -12.78
N LYS A 68 -6.15 -13.86 -13.54
CA LYS A 68 -7.44 -13.40 -13.00
C LYS A 68 -8.00 -14.32 -11.92
N LYS A 69 -7.80 -15.63 -12.06
CA LYS A 69 -8.21 -16.64 -11.08
C LYS A 69 -7.44 -16.55 -9.76
N VAL A 70 -6.14 -16.25 -9.80
CA VAL A 70 -5.29 -16.12 -8.60
C VAL A 70 -5.57 -14.80 -7.88
N LEU A 71 -5.94 -13.76 -8.64
CA LEU A 71 -6.30 -12.44 -8.12
C LEU A 71 -7.75 -12.35 -7.64
N ALA A 72 -8.59 -13.32 -8.02
CA ALA A 72 -9.95 -13.42 -7.50
C ALA A 72 -9.90 -13.80 -6.01
N LEU A 73 -10.89 -13.31 -5.25
CA LEU A 73 -11.07 -13.75 -3.87
C LEU A 73 -11.34 -15.26 -3.86
N SER A 74 -10.49 -16.02 -3.16
CA SER A 74 -10.68 -17.45 -2.98
C SER A 74 -11.80 -17.68 -1.98
N THR A 75 -12.91 -18.24 -2.44
CA THR A 75 -14.05 -18.63 -1.58
C THR A 75 -13.89 -20.05 -1.03
N ASP A 76 -13.00 -20.84 -1.64
CA ASP A 76 -12.82 -22.26 -1.34
C ASP A 76 -11.49 -22.54 -0.64
N LEU A 77 -11.44 -23.63 0.13
CA LEU A 77 -10.20 -24.15 0.71
C LEU A 77 -9.19 -24.48 -0.40
N PRO A 78 -7.88 -24.24 -0.16
CA PRO A 78 -6.87 -24.66 -1.11
C PRO A 78 -6.91 -26.19 -1.29
N PRO A 79 -6.62 -26.69 -2.51
CA PRO A 79 -6.60 -28.13 -2.74
C PRO A 79 -5.57 -28.81 -1.84
N PRO A 80 -5.80 -30.07 -1.46
CA PRO A 80 -4.86 -30.84 -0.66
C PRO A 80 -3.49 -30.89 -1.37
N ARG A 81 -2.43 -30.66 -0.60
CA ARG A 81 -1.05 -30.67 -1.08
C ARG A 81 -0.41 -32.02 -0.73
N VAL A 82 0.63 -32.40 -1.48
CA VAL A 82 1.38 -33.65 -1.23
C VAL A 82 1.97 -33.67 0.19
N ASN A 83 2.40 -32.51 0.68
CA ASN A 83 2.89 -32.34 2.05
C ASN A 83 1.85 -31.57 2.85
N ASP A 84 1.03 -32.28 3.60
CA ASP A 84 0.11 -31.65 4.54
C ASP A 84 0.85 -31.32 5.83
N HIS A 85 0.69 -30.09 6.32
CA HIS A 85 1.43 -29.63 7.49
C HIS A 85 0.75 -30.11 8.77
N ARG A 86 1.34 -31.11 9.43
CA ARG A 86 0.90 -31.54 10.76
C ARG A 86 1.69 -30.80 11.85
N ILE A 87 0.98 -30.31 12.87
CA ILE A 87 1.60 -29.84 14.12
C ILE A 87 1.70 -31.06 15.05
N PRO A 88 2.91 -31.59 15.34
CA PRO A 88 3.06 -32.70 16.26
C PRO A 88 2.84 -32.24 17.70
N SER A 89 1.94 -32.92 18.42
CA SER A 89 1.76 -32.73 19.87
C SER A 89 2.84 -33.48 20.64
N ARG A 90 3.17 -33.00 21.85
CA ARG A 90 4.05 -33.76 22.75
C ARG A 90 3.32 -34.98 23.29
N PRO A 91 4.00 -36.12 23.47
CA PRO A 91 3.37 -37.31 24.05
C PRO A 91 2.83 -36.99 25.45
N GLY A 92 1.59 -37.37 25.73
CA GLY A 92 0.90 -37.13 27.00
C GLY A 92 0.32 -35.73 27.18
N GLN A 93 0.37 -34.85 26.17
CA GLN A 93 -0.24 -33.53 26.25
C GLN A 93 -1.76 -33.59 25.98
N GLU A 94 -2.54 -33.21 26.99
CA GLU A 94 -3.99 -33.08 26.89
C GLU A 94 -4.40 -31.75 26.19
N PRO A 95 -5.59 -31.69 25.56
CA PRO A 95 -6.15 -30.45 25.03
C PRO A 95 -6.29 -29.38 26.11
N VAL A 96 -5.97 -28.13 25.75
CA VAL A 96 -6.12 -26.99 26.66
C VAL A 96 -7.38 -26.23 26.28
N SER A 97 -8.38 -26.26 27.16
CA SER A 97 -9.62 -25.49 27.01
C SER A 97 -9.66 -24.34 28.01
N VAL A 98 -9.63 -23.11 27.50
CA VAL A 98 -9.66 -21.88 28.31
C VAL A 98 -10.99 -21.17 28.13
N LYS A 99 -11.55 -20.66 29.23
CA LYS A 99 -12.80 -19.91 29.21
C LYS A 99 -12.68 -18.64 28.33
N PRO A 100 -13.64 -18.37 27.44
CA PRO A 100 -13.64 -17.15 26.64
C PRO A 100 -13.64 -15.87 27.50
N TYR A 101 -12.87 -14.88 27.08
CA TYR A 101 -12.80 -13.58 27.74
C TYR A 101 -14.05 -12.73 27.49
N ARG A 102 -14.42 -11.86 28.43
CA ARG A 102 -15.56 -10.94 28.30
C ARG A 102 -15.11 -9.63 27.65
N TYR A 103 -15.63 -9.36 26.45
CA TYR A 103 -15.35 -8.12 25.73
C TYR A 103 -16.38 -7.01 26.03
N PRO A 104 -15.95 -5.73 26.12
CA PRO A 104 -16.84 -4.58 26.10
C PRO A 104 -17.74 -4.58 24.86
N HIS A 105 -18.93 -3.99 24.97
CA HIS A 105 -19.97 -4.06 23.92
C HIS A 105 -19.47 -3.65 22.53
N PHE A 106 -18.71 -2.56 22.43
CA PHE A 106 -18.19 -2.08 21.15
C PHE A 106 -17.20 -3.06 20.49
N GLN A 107 -16.36 -3.71 21.29
CA GLN A 107 -15.39 -4.68 20.78
C GLN A 107 -16.08 -5.95 20.34
N LYS A 108 -17.03 -6.44 21.16
CA LYS A 108 -17.85 -7.61 20.83
C LYS A 108 -18.56 -7.44 19.49
N ALA A 109 -19.22 -6.30 19.27
CA ALA A 109 -19.91 -6.02 18.00
C ALA A 109 -18.96 -6.07 16.78
N ASN A 110 -17.75 -5.51 16.91
CA ASN A 110 -16.75 -5.55 15.84
C ASN A 110 -16.24 -6.98 15.59
N ILE A 111 -15.98 -7.73 16.65
CA ILE A 111 -15.53 -9.13 16.57
C ILE A 111 -16.61 -9.97 15.90
N GLU A 112 -17.87 -9.85 16.31
CA GLU A 112 -18.99 -10.60 15.71
C GLU A 112 -19.15 -10.30 14.22
N LYS A 113 -18.99 -9.02 13.82
CA LYS A 113 -19.01 -8.63 12.40
C LYS A 113 -17.86 -9.28 11.62
N GLN A 114 -16.64 -9.24 12.15
CA GLN A 114 -15.48 -9.87 11.49
C GLN A 114 -15.63 -11.39 11.40
N VAL A 115 -16.09 -12.03 12.47
CA VAL A 115 -16.36 -13.48 12.48
C VAL A 115 -17.41 -13.83 11.42
N PHE A 116 -18.47 -13.04 11.30
CA PHE A 116 -19.48 -13.24 10.25
C PHE A 116 -18.88 -13.12 8.84
N GLU A 117 -18.05 -12.10 8.59
CA GLU A 117 -17.37 -11.91 7.30
C GLU A 117 -16.39 -13.07 7.01
N MET A 118 -15.66 -13.55 8.01
CA MET A 118 -14.72 -14.66 7.89
C MET A 118 -15.43 -16.01 7.66
N LEU A 119 -16.58 -16.24 8.30
CA LEU A 119 -17.45 -17.39 8.02
C LEU A 119 -17.98 -17.33 6.58
N LYS A 120 -18.47 -16.17 6.15
CA LYS A 120 -19.00 -15.98 4.80
C LYS A 120 -17.94 -16.17 3.71
N SER A 121 -16.69 -15.79 3.99
CA SER A 121 -15.57 -15.97 3.06
C SER A 121 -14.94 -17.37 3.11
N GLY A 122 -15.36 -18.23 4.03
CA GLY A 122 -14.82 -19.59 4.16
C GLY A 122 -13.43 -19.67 4.81
N VAL A 123 -12.93 -18.56 5.38
CA VAL A 123 -11.63 -18.52 6.08
C VAL A 123 -11.68 -19.29 7.41
N ILE A 124 -12.86 -19.30 8.05
CA ILE A 124 -13.13 -20.09 9.26
C ILE A 124 -14.39 -20.93 9.08
N TRP A 125 -14.49 -22.01 9.84
CA TRP A 125 -15.66 -22.88 9.90
C TRP A 125 -15.99 -23.23 11.35
N LEU A 126 -17.25 -23.62 11.59
CA LEU A 126 -17.68 -24.11 12.89
C LEU A 126 -17.09 -25.49 13.13
N SER A 127 -16.43 -25.66 14.27
CA SER A 127 -15.86 -26.94 14.71
C SER A 127 -16.14 -27.13 16.19
N ASN A 128 -16.16 -28.40 16.62
CA ASN A 128 -16.29 -28.76 18.03
C ASN A 128 -14.97 -29.40 18.46
N ILE A 129 -14.25 -28.74 19.36
CA ILE A 129 -12.96 -29.18 19.88
C ILE A 129 -13.13 -29.41 21.39
N PRO A 130 -12.76 -30.59 21.91
CA PRO A 130 -12.85 -30.91 23.33
C PRO A 130 -11.87 -30.10 24.19
#